data_AF-A0A3A8Q1Y5-F1
#
_entry.id   AF-A0A3A8Q1Y5-F1
#
_cell.length_a   1.000
_cell.length_b   1.000
_cell.length_c   1.000
_cell.angle_alpha   90.00
_cell.angle_beta   90.00
_cell.angle_gamma   90.00
#
_symmetry.space_group_name_H-M   'P 1'
#
loop_
_entity.id
_entity.type
_entity.pdbx_description
1 polymer ?
#
loop_
_entity_poly.entity_id
_entity_poly.type
_entity_poly.pdbx_seq_one_letter_code
_entity_poly.pdbx_strand_id
1 'polypeptide(L)'
;MSELPPGWTEAPLEALVDILDSARVPLNASEREKRIEGKPAHTLFPYYGATGQVGEIDDFLFDEPLILLGEDGVPFFDRLRHKAYLVLGKCWVNNHAHVLRAIEAVADRRYLVGYLNVFDYNGFVTGSTRLKLTQAAMRSIPVAVAPLPEQKRIADNLDALLARVDACRERLDRVPSILKRFRQSVLAAATSGELTREWRDERGVDGDWPVIDLESVAADFSYGSAAKSAKVGKVPVLRMGNIQDGVLDWGDLVFTSDAVEIAKYRLSDGDVLFNRTNSPELVGKTAVFRGTRDAIYAGYLIRVRCSDRLLPDYLSYCLGSPAGREYCWQVKSDGVSQSNINSSKLAAFTFGLPSVEEQQEIVRRVEELLALNVTLGAKSRRAGGLVERLTPSVLTKAFRGELVPQDPNDEPASELMANLKTKQFNAAAEPPRRRPKIPGKAPTMSNNDKDAIKAAILKLKNDRFSFDELRAQVSADYESLKAAVFDVLEEPSPVVRQVFDKKAKAMQFVRVGP
;
A
#
# COMPACT_ATOMS: atom_id res chain seq x y z
N MET A 1 -22.37 25.91 -9.94
CA MET A 1 -21.07 26.58 -10.11
C MET A 1 -20.83 27.37 -8.84
N SER A 2 -19.91 26.94 -7.99
CA SER A 2 -19.48 27.80 -6.88
C SER A 2 -18.77 29.00 -7.49
N GLU A 3 -19.18 30.22 -7.14
CA GLU A 3 -18.42 31.40 -7.52
C GLU A 3 -16.98 31.26 -7.03
N LEU A 4 -16.02 31.51 -7.92
CA LEU A 4 -14.61 31.53 -7.54
C LEU A 4 -14.38 32.68 -6.56
N PRO A 5 -13.41 32.55 -5.65
CA PRO A 5 -13.11 33.62 -4.71
C PRO A 5 -12.62 34.90 -5.44
N PRO A 6 -12.76 36.09 -4.84
CA PRO A 6 -12.23 37.32 -5.41
C PRO A 6 -10.75 37.20 -5.78
N GLY A 7 -10.37 37.69 -6.97
CA GLY A 7 -9.00 37.64 -7.48
C GLY A 7 -8.58 36.31 -8.11
N TRP A 8 -9.41 35.25 -8.00
CA TRP A 8 -9.16 33.97 -8.65
C TRP A 8 -9.69 33.95 -10.09
N THR A 9 -9.09 33.12 -10.93
CA THR A 9 -9.57 32.84 -12.29
C THR A 9 -9.53 31.35 -12.59
N GLU A 10 -10.32 30.88 -13.53
CA GLU A 10 -10.18 29.53 -14.07
C GLU A 10 -9.25 29.55 -15.29
N ALA A 11 -8.34 28.58 -15.39
CA ALA A 11 -7.50 28.38 -16.56
C ALA A 11 -7.28 26.88 -16.81
N PRO A 12 -7.13 26.43 -18.08
CA PRO A 12 -6.76 25.05 -18.36
C PRO A 12 -5.32 24.79 -17.89
N LEU A 13 -5.04 23.56 -17.46
CA LEU A 13 -3.72 23.17 -16.94
C LEU A 13 -2.58 23.49 -17.92
N GLU A 14 -2.81 23.34 -19.23
CA GLU A 14 -1.81 23.66 -20.26
C GLU A 14 -1.36 25.13 -20.28
N ALA A 15 -2.17 26.05 -19.71
CA ALA A 15 -1.79 27.46 -19.61
C ALA A 15 -0.85 27.74 -18.41
N LEU A 16 -0.68 26.78 -17.52
CA LEU A 16 0.08 26.90 -16.27
C LEU A 16 1.37 26.08 -16.27
N VAL A 17 1.54 25.15 -17.23
CA VAL A 17 2.67 24.22 -17.27
C VAL A 17 3.21 24.03 -18.69
N ASP A 18 4.51 23.84 -18.82
CA ASP A 18 5.10 23.21 -20.00
C ASP A 18 4.96 21.68 -19.89
N ILE A 19 4.49 21.04 -20.95
CA ILE A 19 4.30 19.57 -21.00
C ILE A 19 5.51 18.93 -21.69
N LEU A 20 6.28 18.14 -20.93
CA LEU A 20 7.55 17.56 -21.36
C LEU A 20 7.44 16.06 -21.69
N ASP A 21 6.23 15.54 -21.89
CA ASP A 21 5.97 14.14 -22.19
C ASP A 21 6.77 13.58 -23.38
N SER A 22 7.13 14.43 -24.35
CA SER A 22 7.91 14.08 -25.54
C SER A 22 9.41 13.88 -25.26
N ALA A 23 9.91 14.36 -24.11
CA ALA A 23 11.28 14.14 -23.66
C ALA A 23 11.45 12.80 -22.91
N ARG A 24 10.35 12.10 -22.59
CA ARG A 24 10.38 10.78 -21.97
C ARG A 24 10.98 9.74 -22.93
N VAL A 25 11.72 8.78 -22.37
CA VAL A 25 12.21 7.60 -23.09
C VAL A 25 11.68 6.35 -22.37
N PRO A 26 10.72 5.61 -22.98
CA PRO A 26 10.18 4.39 -22.38
C PRO A 26 11.26 3.31 -22.27
N LEU A 27 11.27 2.60 -21.15
CA LEU A 27 12.15 1.45 -20.93
C LEU A 27 11.36 0.30 -20.31
N ASN A 28 11.57 -0.91 -20.83
CA ASN A 28 11.00 -2.10 -20.22
C ASN A 28 11.87 -2.63 -19.06
N ALA A 29 11.30 -3.54 -18.26
CA ALA A 29 11.98 -4.06 -17.06
C ALA A 29 13.32 -4.74 -17.38
N SER A 30 13.38 -5.54 -18.45
CA SER A 30 14.59 -6.27 -18.84
C SER A 30 15.72 -5.34 -19.30
N GLU A 31 15.40 -4.30 -20.06
CA GLU A 31 16.36 -3.25 -20.46
C GLU A 31 16.88 -2.48 -19.25
N ARG A 32 16.00 -2.15 -18.30
CA ARG A 32 16.40 -1.47 -17.07
C ARG A 32 17.36 -2.33 -16.26
N GLU A 33 17.05 -3.62 -16.08
CA GLU A 33 17.91 -4.56 -15.36
C GLU A 33 19.32 -4.65 -15.98
N LYS A 34 19.42 -4.76 -17.31
CA LYS A 34 20.72 -4.77 -18.00
C LYS A 34 21.51 -3.49 -17.82
N ARG A 35 20.83 -2.34 -17.73
CA ARG A 35 21.48 -1.03 -17.57
C ARG A 35 22.04 -0.82 -16.16
N ILE A 36 21.41 -1.40 -15.14
CA ILE A 36 21.86 -1.32 -13.75
C ILE A 36 22.82 -2.44 -13.36
N GLU A 37 22.89 -3.53 -14.13
CA GLU A 37 23.72 -4.69 -13.85
C GLU A 37 25.20 -4.31 -13.67
N GLY A 38 25.79 -4.73 -12.54
CA GLY A 38 27.19 -4.48 -12.21
C GLY A 38 27.53 -3.03 -11.84
N LYS A 39 26.57 -2.11 -11.76
CA LYS A 39 26.80 -0.71 -11.40
C LYS A 39 26.66 -0.46 -9.89
N PRO A 40 27.53 0.37 -9.29
CA PRO A 40 27.38 0.76 -7.89
C PRO A 40 26.11 1.58 -7.66
N ALA A 41 25.38 1.34 -6.57
CA ALA A 41 24.14 2.06 -6.23
C ALA A 41 24.31 3.59 -6.22
N HIS A 42 25.46 4.11 -5.75
CA HIS A 42 25.72 5.56 -5.71
C HIS A 42 25.87 6.22 -7.09
N THR A 43 25.93 5.44 -8.17
CA THR A 43 25.99 5.93 -9.56
C THR A 43 24.62 5.91 -10.26
N LEU A 44 23.59 5.42 -9.59
CA LEU A 44 22.26 5.29 -10.13
C LEU A 44 21.38 6.50 -9.76
N PHE A 45 20.43 6.81 -10.63
CA PHE A 45 19.47 7.89 -10.51
C PHE A 45 18.05 7.34 -10.33
N PRO A 46 17.17 8.06 -9.63
CA PRO A 46 15.78 7.65 -9.46
C PRO A 46 15.01 7.45 -10.78
N TYR A 47 14.31 6.32 -10.88
CA TYR A 47 13.41 5.97 -11.97
C TYR A 47 11.94 6.04 -11.49
N TYR A 48 11.18 6.99 -12.04
CA TYR A 48 9.82 7.30 -11.63
C TYR A 48 8.75 6.75 -12.57
N GLY A 49 7.57 6.45 -12.01
CA GLY A 49 6.40 6.00 -12.74
C GLY A 49 5.10 6.68 -12.32
N ALA A 50 3.95 6.05 -12.53
CA ALA A 50 2.64 6.70 -12.32
C ALA A 50 2.38 7.19 -10.88
N THR A 51 2.91 6.49 -9.88
CA THR A 51 2.57 6.69 -8.47
C THR A 51 3.80 6.87 -7.57
N GLY A 52 4.95 7.29 -8.12
CA GLY A 52 6.18 7.51 -7.37
C GLY A 52 7.41 6.83 -7.98
N GLN A 53 8.47 6.69 -7.17
CA GLN A 53 9.70 6.02 -7.57
C GLN A 53 9.49 4.50 -7.68
N VAL A 54 9.88 3.92 -8.82
CA VAL A 54 9.75 2.49 -9.14
C VAL A 54 11.11 1.77 -9.10
N GLY A 55 12.19 2.53 -9.00
CA GLY A 55 13.54 2.01 -8.73
C GLY A 55 14.59 3.02 -9.16
N GLU A 56 15.68 2.52 -9.73
CA GLU A 56 16.81 3.33 -10.15
C GLU A 56 17.28 2.93 -11.56
N ILE A 57 18.07 3.79 -12.19
CA ILE A 57 18.63 3.61 -13.52
C ILE A 57 19.99 4.31 -13.64
N ASP A 58 20.80 3.95 -14.61
CA ASP A 58 22.18 4.38 -14.78
C ASP A 58 22.38 5.77 -15.42
N ASP A 59 21.30 6.47 -15.76
CA ASP A 59 21.32 7.79 -16.41
C ASP A 59 20.04 8.58 -16.07
N PHE A 60 19.93 9.84 -16.51
CA PHE A 60 18.78 10.70 -16.23
C PHE A 60 18.34 11.48 -17.48
N LEU A 61 17.04 11.79 -17.56
CA LEU A 61 16.45 12.58 -18.64
C LEU A 61 16.24 14.04 -18.24
N PHE A 62 16.04 14.29 -16.95
CA PHE A 62 15.71 15.60 -16.41
C PHE A 62 16.60 15.90 -15.20
N ASP A 63 16.95 17.17 -15.02
CA ASP A 63 17.66 17.69 -13.84
C ASP A 63 17.08 19.06 -13.48
N GLU A 64 15.77 19.08 -13.19
CA GLU A 64 15.02 20.28 -12.85
C GLU A 64 13.79 19.91 -11.98
N PRO A 65 13.20 20.87 -11.24
CA PRO A 65 11.97 20.62 -10.48
C PRO A 65 10.80 20.35 -11.40
N LEU A 66 10.17 19.18 -11.28
CA LEU A 66 9.06 18.75 -12.12
C LEU A 66 7.89 18.25 -11.28
N ILE A 67 6.70 18.35 -11.86
CA ILE A 67 5.46 17.74 -11.36
C ILE A 67 5.21 16.51 -12.22
N LEU A 68 5.12 15.35 -11.57
CA LEU A 68 4.73 14.12 -12.24
C LEU A 68 3.27 13.82 -11.90
N LEU A 69 2.43 13.71 -12.93
CA LEU A 69 1.01 13.35 -12.83
C LEU A 69 0.83 11.99 -13.50
N GLY A 70 0.36 10.98 -12.78
CA GLY A 70 0.25 9.65 -13.38
C GLY A 70 -0.71 9.61 -14.57
N GLU A 71 -0.28 8.92 -15.63
CA GLU A 71 -0.99 8.77 -16.91
C GLU A 71 -1.91 7.54 -16.87
N ASP A 72 -1.45 6.42 -16.32
CA ASP A 72 -2.24 5.20 -16.22
C ASP A 72 -1.87 4.36 -14.99
N GLY A 73 -2.77 3.50 -14.53
CA GLY A 73 -2.54 2.67 -13.33
C GLY A 73 -2.60 3.44 -12.01
N VAL A 74 -3.04 4.70 -12.05
CA VAL A 74 -3.28 5.54 -10.87
C VAL A 74 -4.70 5.29 -10.34
N PRO A 75 -4.89 5.22 -9.01
CA PRO A 75 -6.23 5.16 -8.41
C PRO A 75 -6.91 6.54 -8.45
N PHE A 76 -7.29 7.02 -9.63
CA PHE A 76 -7.84 8.38 -9.83
C PHE A 76 -9.07 8.67 -8.97
N PHE A 77 -9.89 7.66 -8.67
CA PHE A 77 -11.10 7.80 -7.84
C PHE A 77 -10.85 7.62 -6.33
N ASP A 78 -9.66 7.20 -5.92
CA ASP A 78 -9.30 7.12 -4.50
C ASP A 78 -8.87 8.52 -4.02
N ARG A 79 -9.71 9.15 -3.21
CA ARG A 79 -9.47 10.51 -2.68
C ARG A 79 -8.27 10.60 -1.73
N LEU A 80 -7.80 9.49 -1.18
CA LEU A 80 -6.70 9.45 -0.21
C LEU A 80 -5.34 9.21 -0.87
N ARG A 81 -5.32 8.72 -2.12
CA ARG A 81 -4.08 8.45 -2.85
C ARG A 81 -3.63 9.65 -3.67
N HIS A 82 -2.31 9.82 -3.77
CA HIS A 82 -1.71 10.82 -4.63
C HIS A 82 -1.81 10.41 -6.11
N LYS A 83 -2.15 11.37 -6.95
CA LYS A 83 -2.16 11.30 -8.42
C LYS A 83 -0.98 12.08 -8.99
N ALA A 84 -0.56 13.14 -8.30
CA ALA A 84 0.56 13.99 -8.66
C ALA A 84 1.56 14.14 -7.52
N TYR A 85 2.84 14.27 -7.84
CA TYR A 85 3.92 14.47 -6.89
C TYR A 85 5.08 15.27 -7.49
N LEU A 86 5.93 15.85 -6.63
CA LEU A 86 7.11 16.61 -7.03
C LEU A 86 8.34 15.71 -7.14
N VAL A 87 9.17 15.97 -8.14
CA VAL A 87 10.51 15.41 -8.26
C VAL A 87 11.53 16.53 -8.38
N LEU A 88 12.69 16.34 -7.76
CA LEU A 88 13.78 17.32 -7.71
C LEU A 88 15.08 16.65 -8.16
N GLY A 89 15.84 17.36 -8.99
CA GLY A 89 17.15 16.93 -9.47
C GLY A 89 17.09 15.85 -10.55
N LYS A 90 18.20 15.12 -10.68
CA LYS A 90 18.41 14.11 -11.72
C LYS A 90 17.44 12.95 -11.62
N CYS A 91 16.63 12.75 -12.65
CA CYS A 91 15.67 11.65 -12.69
C CYS A 91 15.37 11.13 -14.10
N TRP A 92 14.89 9.90 -14.16
CA TRP A 92 14.29 9.28 -15.33
C TRP A 92 12.80 9.04 -15.09
N VAL A 93 11.95 9.41 -16.04
CA VAL A 93 10.49 9.23 -15.93
C VAL A 93 10.00 8.31 -17.03
N ASN A 94 9.19 7.31 -16.65
CA ASN A 94 8.62 6.35 -17.59
C ASN A 94 7.36 6.89 -18.32
N ASN A 95 6.81 6.08 -19.22
CA ASN A 95 5.64 6.42 -20.03
C ASN A 95 4.29 6.38 -19.27
N HIS A 96 4.29 6.03 -17.99
CA HIS A 96 3.08 5.95 -17.16
C HIS A 96 2.86 7.21 -16.32
N ALA A 97 3.67 8.26 -16.48
CA ALA A 97 3.47 9.56 -15.84
C ALA A 97 3.69 10.71 -16.83
N HIS A 98 2.78 11.68 -16.83
CA HIS A 98 2.96 12.97 -17.48
C HIS A 98 4.03 13.77 -16.75
N VAL A 99 4.88 14.46 -17.52
CA VAL A 99 5.97 15.30 -17.01
C VAL A 99 5.60 16.76 -17.24
N LEU A 100 5.35 17.48 -16.15
CA LEU A 100 4.89 18.86 -16.19
C LEU A 100 5.92 19.77 -15.52
N ARG A 101 6.25 20.89 -16.15
CA ARG A 101 7.04 21.97 -15.56
C ARG A 101 6.18 23.18 -15.32
N ALA A 102 6.06 23.60 -14.07
CA ALA A 102 5.26 24.78 -13.72
C ALA A 102 5.85 26.05 -14.33
N ILE A 103 5.00 26.91 -14.88
CA ILE A 103 5.38 28.25 -15.32
C ILE A 103 5.36 29.14 -14.07
N GLU A 104 6.54 29.32 -13.46
CA GLU A 104 6.68 29.95 -12.13
C GLU A 104 6.13 31.38 -12.03
N ALA A 105 5.98 32.06 -13.17
CA ALA A 105 5.38 33.39 -13.22
C ALA A 105 3.88 33.40 -12.88
N VAL A 106 3.18 32.26 -13.02
CA VAL A 106 1.72 32.17 -12.84
C VAL A 106 1.29 31.04 -11.90
N ALA A 107 2.14 30.04 -11.68
CA ALA A 107 1.79 28.87 -10.88
C ALA A 107 2.91 28.42 -9.94
N ASP A 108 2.59 28.28 -8.65
CA ASP A 108 3.41 27.57 -7.68
C ASP A 108 3.25 26.05 -7.89
N ARG A 109 4.38 25.34 -7.96
CA ARG A 109 4.41 23.90 -8.24
C ARG A 109 3.72 23.06 -7.16
N ARG A 110 3.80 23.47 -5.90
CA ARG A 110 3.18 22.76 -4.75
C ARG A 110 1.68 22.99 -4.75
N TYR A 111 1.24 24.20 -5.09
CA TYR A 111 -0.17 24.52 -5.31
C TYR A 111 -0.78 23.60 -6.38
N LEU A 112 -0.13 23.47 -7.55
CA LEU A 112 -0.59 22.58 -8.62
C LEU A 112 -0.65 21.12 -8.19
N VAL A 113 0.36 20.61 -7.47
CA VAL A 113 0.36 19.23 -6.95
C VAL A 113 -0.78 19.02 -5.96
N GLY A 114 -1.02 19.97 -5.05
CA GLY A 114 -2.16 19.93 -4.15
C GLY A 114 -3.48 19.87 -4.91
N TYR A 115 -3.65 20.71 -5.93
CA TYR A 115 -4.87 20.78 -6.76
C TYR A 115 -5.11 19.46 -7.50
N LEU A 116 -4.10 18.96 -8.20
CA LEU A 116 -4.19 17.72 -9.00
C LEU A 116 -4.45 16.48 -8.13
N ASN A 117 -4.07 16.50 -6.86
CA ASN A 117 -4.34 15.39 -5.95
C ASN A 117 -5.81 15.30 -5.51
N VAL A 118 -6.56 16.41 -5.58
CA VAL A 118 -7.98 16.47 -5.17
C VAL A 118 -8.95 16.72 -6.29
N PHE A 119 -8.45 17.06 -7.47
CA PHE A 119 -9.25 17.23 -8.66
C PHE A 119 -10.13 16.00 -8.91
N ASP A 120 -11.39 16.24 -9.29
CA ASP A 120 -12.32 15.17 -9.63
C ASP A 120 -12.07 14.73 -11.08
N TYR A 121 -11.45 13.56 -11.24
CA TYR A 121 -11.11 13.00 -12.54
C TYR A 121 -12.30 12.34 -13.26
N ASN A 122 -13.52 12.37 -12.70
CA ASN A 122 -14.70 11.88 -13.40
C ASN A 122 -14.90 12.62 -14.74
N GLY A 123 -14.98 11.85 -15.83
CA GLY A 123 -15.07 12.40 -17.19
C GLY A 123 -13.73 12.76 -17.84
N PHE A 124 -12.61 12.72 -17.11
CA PHE A 124 -11.26 12.96 -17.65
C PHE A 124 -10.46 11.69 -17.90
N VAL A 125 -10.81 10.60 -17.22
CA VAL A 125 -10.14 9.30 -17.34
C VAL A 125 -11.02 8.29 -18.08
N THR A 126 -10.37 7.38 -18.81
CA THR A 126 -11.03 6.32 -19.58
C THR A 126 -10.55 4.93 -19.15
N GLY A 127 -11.35 3.89 -19.43
CA GLY A 127 -11.06 2.51 -19.04
C GLY A 127 -11.83 2.06 -17.78
N SER A 128 -11.92 0.74 -17.57
CA SER A 128 -12.61 0.15 -16.41
C SER A 128 -11.62 -0.46 -15.40
N THR A 129 -10.73 -1.34 -15.86
CA THR A 129 -9.75 -2.04 -15.00
C THR A 129 -8.47 -1.24 -14.77
N ARG A 130 -7.98 -0.55 -15.81
CA ARG A 130 -6.82 0.35 -15.74
C ARG A 130 -7.24 1.69 -16.31
N LEU A 131 -7.49 2.64 -15.42
CA LEU A 131 -7.84 3.99 -15.80
C LEU A 131 -6.64 4.67 -16.48
N LYS A 132 -6.93 5.47 -17.50
CA LYS A 132 -5.95 6.25 -18.24
C LYS A 132 -6.41 7.69 -18.38
N LEU A 133 -5.56 8.62 -17.93
CA LEU A 133 -5.62 10.04 -18.23
C LEU A 133 -4.85 10.27 -19.53
N THR A 134 -5.52 10.76 -20.57
CA THR A 134 -4.84 11.07 -21.83
C THR A 134 -4.18 12.45 -21.74
N GLN A 135 -3.15 12.70 -22.54
CA GLN A 135 -2.54 14.03 -22.59
C GLN A 135 -3.55 15.12 -22.97
N ALA A 136 -4.48 14.84 -23.89
CA ALA A 136 -5.52 15.78 -24.27
C ALA A 136 -6.46 16.12 -23.10
N ALA A 137 -6.90 15.11 -22.35
CA ALA A 137 -7.73 15.31 -21.16
C ALA A 137 -6.98 16.04 -20.05
N MET A 138 -5.69 15.72 -19.85
CA MET A 138 -4.83 16.39 -18.88
C MET A 138 -4.70 17.89 -19.18
N ARG A 139 -4.47 18.25 -20.45
CA ARG A 139 -4.37 19.66 -20.89
C ARG A 139 -5.61 20.48 -20.54
N SER A 140 -6.79 19.88 -20.69
CA SER A 140 -8.07 20.54 -20.49
C SER A 140 -8.56 20.53 -19.03
N ILE A 141 -7.78 20.02 -18.07
CA ILE A 141 -8.14 20.08 -16.65
C ILE A 141 -8.34 21.54 -16.26
N PRO A 142 -9.54 21.96 -15.80
CA PRO A 142 -9.76 23.31 -15.30
C PRO A 142 -9.08 23.45 -13.95
N VAL A 143 -8.23 24.46 -13.83
CA VAL A 143 -7.53 24.79 -12.59
C VAL A 143 -8.06 26.11 -12.07
N ALA A 144 -8.51 26.11 -10.82
CA ALA A 144 -8.79 27.34 -10.09
C ALA A 144 -7.44 27.98 -9.72
N VAL A 145 -7.12 29.13 -10.31
CA VAL A 145 -5.85 29.83 -10.15
C VAL A 145 -6.05 30.99 -9.17
N ALA A 146 -5.44 30.88 -7.99
CA ALA A 146 -5.34 31.98 -7.03
C ALA A 146 -4.21 32.95 -7.42
N PRO A 147 -4.18 34.18 -6.88
CA PRO A 147 -2.99 35.03 -6.95
C PRO A 147 -1.72 34.31 -6.49
N LEU A 148 -0.58 34.57 -7.15
CA LEU A 148 0.66 33.82 -6.89
C LEU A 148 1.14 33.86 -5.42
N PRO A 149 1.07 35.01 -4.70
CA PRO A 149 1.36 35.02 -3.26
C PRO A 149 0.39 34.16 -2.45
N GLU A 150 -0.90 34.19 -2.79
CA GLU A 150 -1.93 33.34 -2.16
C GLU A 150 -1.68 31.86 -2.42
N GLN A 151 -1.29 31.46 -3.64
CA GLN A 151 -0.92 30.08 -3.96
C GLN A 151 0.18 29.55 -3.03
N LYS A 152 1.21 30.37 -2.78
CA LYS A 152 2.30 30.01 -1.85
C LYS A 152 1.80 29.86 -0.42
N ARG A 153 0.96 30.78 0.07
CA ARG A 153 0.33 30.67 1.40
C ARG A 153 -0.53 29.40 1.52
N ILE A 154 -1.31 29.07 0.49
CA ILE A 154 -2.10 27.84 0.42
C ILE A 154 -1.19 26.63 0.48
N ALA A 155 -0.14 26.59 -0.34
CA ALA A 155 0.81 25.48 -0.38
C ALA A 155 1.50 25.26 0.97
N ASP A 156 2.02 26.33 1.60
CA ASP A 156 2.67 26.25 2.91
C ASP A 156 1.72 25.72 3.99
N ASN A 157 0.45 26.17 3.98
CA ASN A 157 -0.55 25.73 4.94
C ASN A 157 -0.96 24.26 4.71
N LEU A 158 -1.11 23.86 3.43
CA LEU A 158 -1.38 22.48 3.05
C LEU A 158 -0.25 21.54 3.48
N ASP A 159 1.00 21.88 3.17
CA ASP A 159 2.18 21.11 3.56
C ASP A 159 2.21 20.91 5.09
N ALA A 160 2.01 22.00 5.86
CA ALA A 160 2.00 21.94 7.31
C ALA A 160 0.85 21.08 7.89
N LEU A 161 -0.37 21.20 7.33
CA LEU A 161 -1.53 20.44 7.80
C LEU A 161 -1.45 18.96 7.42
N LEU A 162 -1.02 18.66 6.19
CA LEU A 162 -0.87 17.28 5.72
C LEU A 162 0.25 16.56 6.47
N ALA A 163 1.38 17.22 6.72
CA ALA A 163 2.44 16.67 7.57
C ALA A 163 1.95 16.33 8.99
N ARG A 164 1.10 17.18 9.57
CA ARG A 164 0.46 16.91 10.89
C ARG A 164 -0.51 15.73 10.83
N VAL A 165 -1.27 15.61 9.75
CA VAL A 165 -2.18 14.49 9.51
C VAL A 165 -1.41 13.17 9.40
N ASP A 166 -0.33 13.15 8.62
CA ASP A 166 0.48 11.94 8.44
C ASP A 166 1.19 11.54 9.73
N ALA A 167 1.77 12.51 10.47
CA ALA A 167 2.32 12.25 11.80
C ALA A 167 1.26 11.71 12.78
N CYS A 168 0.00 12.12 12.66
CA CYS A 168 -1.09 11.59 13.46
C CYS A 168 -1.46 10.15 13.06
N ARG A 169 -1.53 9.85 11.75
CA ARG A 169 -1.74 8.50 11.23
C ARG A 169 -0.68 7.53 11.74
N GLU A 170 0.60 7.87 11.59
CA GLU A 170 1.70 7.03 12.05
C GLU A 170 1.63 6.72 13.55
N ARG A 171 1.20 7.68 14.37
CA ARG A 171 1.02 7.48 15.81
C ARG A 171 -0.15 6.53 16.10
N LEU A 172 -1.25 6.70 15.39
CA LEU A 172 -2.45 5.86 15.54
C LEU A 172 -2.17 4.41 15.10
N ASP A 173 -1.39 4.20 14.04
CA ASP A 173 -1.00 2.88 13.53
C ASP A 173 -0.19 2.07 14.55
N ARG A 174 0.52 2.75 15.46
CA ARG A 174 1.27 2.09 16.55
C ARG A 174 0.38 1.65 17.71
N VAL A 175 -0.81 2.25 17.88
CA VAL A 175 -1.66 2.02 19.06
C VAL A 175 -2.08 0.55 19.22
N PRO A 176 -2.54 -0.18 18.17
CA PRO A 176 -2.90 -1.59 18.32
C PRO A 176 -1.78 -2.45 18.92
N SER A 177 -0.52 -2.21 18.52
CA SER A 177 0.64 -2.92 19.05
C SER A 177 0.90 -2.60 20.53
N ILE A 178 0.69 -1.34 20.94
CA ILE A 178 0.83 -0.89 22.33
C ILE A 178 -0.24 -1.55 23.19
N LEU A 179 -1.50 -1.55 22.74
CA LEU A 179 -2.62 -2.16 23.44
C LEU A 179 -2.45 -3.69 23.62
N LYS A 180 -1.89 -4.36 22.61
CA LYS A 180 -1.54 -5.78 22.69
C LYS A 180 -0.45 -6.04 23.73
N ARG A 181 0.62 -5.24 23.75
CA ARG A 181 1.69 -5.34 24.76
C ARG A 181 1.19 -5.03 26.17
N PHE A 182 0.36 -4.00 26.31
CA PHE A 182 -0.27 -3.65 27.59
C PHE A 182 -1.07 -4.82 28.15
N ARG A 183 -1.91 -5.47 27.33
CA ARG A 183 -2.63 -6.69 27.75
C ARG A 183 -1.68 -7.77 28.28
N GLN A 184 -0.61 -8.06 27.55
CA GLN A 184 0.36 -9.09 27.97
C GLN A 184 1.07 -8.71 29.27
N SER A 185 1.40 -7.43 29.47
CA SER A 185 1.98 -6.93 30.72
C SER A 185 1.02 -7.06 31.90
N VAL A 186 -0.27 -6.76 31.70
CA VAL A 186 -1.30 -6.90 32.73
C VAL A 186 -1.45 -8.36 33.14
N LEU A 187 -1.54 -9.27 32.16
CA LEU A 187 -1.66 -10.70 32.45
C LEU A 187 -0.40 -11.25 33.13
N ALA A 188 0.80 -10.81 32.73
CA ALA A 188 2.03 -11.20 33.40
C ALA A 188 2.04 -10.78 34.87
N ALA A 189 1.70 -9.52 35.16
CA ALA A 189 1.62 -9.00 36.53
C ALA A 189 0.54 -9.68 37.35
N ALA A 190 -0.59 -10.03 36.72
CA ALA A 190 -1.69 -10.77 37.35
C ALA A 190 -1.27 -12.18 37.76
N THR A 191 -0.45 -12.86 36.96
CA THR A 191 -0.07 -14.26 37.19
C THR A 191 1.26 -14.43 37.94
N SER A 192 1.97 -13.33 38.20
CA SER A 192 3.18 -13.32 39.03
C SER A 192 2.95 -12.80 40.45
N GLY A 193 1.73 -12.34 40.75
CA GLY A 193 1.38 -11.72 42.03
C GLY A 193 1.77 -10.26 42.18
N GLU A 194 2.39 -9.66 41.17
CA GLU A 194 2.76 -8.24 41.21
C GLU A 194 1.52 -7.33 41.27
N LEU A 195 0.44 -7.72 40.56
CA LEU A 195 -0.79 -6.92 40.49
C LEU A 195 -1.50 -6.79 41.84
N THR A 196 -1.31 -7.73 42.76
CA THR A 196 -1.95 -7.79 44.09
C THR A 196 -0.97 -7.64 45.24
N ARG A 197 0.29 -7.23 45.00
CA ARG A 197 1.30 -7.07 46.05
C ARG A 197 0.82 -6.18 47.20
N GLU A 198 0.39 -4.96 46.89
CA GLU A 198 -0.11 -4.01 47.91
C GLU A 198 -1.32 -4.57 48.68
N TRP A 199 -2.20 -5.30 48.00
CA TRP A 199 -3.36 -5.93 48.63
C TRP A 199 -2.96 -7.04 49.62
N ARG A 200 -1.90 -7.81 49.31
CA ARG A 200 -1.35 -8.81 50.23
C ARG A 200 -0.72 -8.16 51.45
N ASP A 201 0.06 -7.10 51.24
CA ASP A 201 0.74 -6.35 52.30
C ASP A 201 -0.29 -5.76 53.31
N GLU A 202 -1.36 -5.14 52.80
CA GLU A 202 -2.43 -4.56 53.63
C GLU A 202 -3.18 -5.59 54.50
N ARG A 203 -3.24 -6.84 54.05
CA ARG A 203 -3.95 -7.93 54.72
C ARG A 203 -3.05 -8.84 55.54
N GLY A 204 -1.73 -8.59 55.54
CA GLY A 204 -0.74 -9.44 56.20
C GLY A 204 -0.73 -10.86 55.64
N VAL A 205 -1.04 -11.02 54.34
CA VAL A 205 -1.00 -12.31 53.65
C VAL A 205 0.42 -12.53 53.15
N ASP A 206 1.25 -13.16 53.98
CA ASP A 206 2.61 -13.59 53.62
C ASP A 206 2.59 -15.00 53.02
N GLY A 207 3.25 -15.17 51.87
CA GLY A 207 3.48 -16.49 51.28
C GLY A 207 3.60 -16.48 49.76
N ASP A 208 4.51 -17.30 49.25
CA ASP A 208 4.60 -17.60 47.83
C ASP A 208 3.38 -18.43 47.38
N TRP A 209 2.93 -18.20 46.16
CA TRP A 209 1.87 -19.00 45.59
C TRP A 209 2.35 -20.44 45.34
N PRO A 210 1.63 -21.47 45.83
CA PRO A 210 1.97 -22.84 45.50
C PRO A 210 1.87 -23.05 43.99
N VAL A 211 2.92 -23.60 43.40
CA VAL A 211 2.92 -24.00 41.99
C VAL A 211 2.25 -25.37 41.89
N ILE A 212 1.17 -25.44 41.10
CA ILE A 212 0.39 -26.65 40.90
C ILE A 212 0.21 -26.91 39.40
N ASP A 213 -0.11 -28.15 39.03
CA ASP A 213 -0.62 -28.49 37.71
C ASP A 213 -2.14 -28.24 37.61
N LEU A 214 -2.63 -28.02 36.37
CA LEU A 214 -4.04 -27.80 36.10
C LEU A 214 -4.90 -29.04 36.39
N GLU A 215 -4.35 -30.24 36.23
CA GLU A 215 -5.03 -31.50 36.52
C GLU A 215 -5.55 -31.55 37.96
N SER A 216 -4.76 -31.09 38.93
CA SER A 216 -5.08 -31.11 40.36
C SER A 216 -6.24 -30.20 40.78
N VAL A 217 -6.65 -29.25 39.92
CA VAL A 217 -7.67 -28.24 40.22
C VAL A 217 -8.74 -28.10 39.15
N ALA A 218 -8.70 -28.96 38.12
CA ALA A 218 -9.76 -29.10 37.13
C ALA A 218 -10.68 -30.26 37.51
N ALA A 219 -11.99 -30.03 37.42
CA ALA A 219 -13.01 -31.05 37.65
C ALA A 219 -13.27 -31.93 36.41
N ASP A 220 -13.09 -31.37 35.21
CA ASP A 220 -13.32 -32.10 33.94
C ASP A 220 -12.55 -31.48 32.78
N PHE A 221 -12.11 -32.35 31.85
CA PHE A 221 -11.62 -31.99 30.53
C PHE A 221 -12.40 -32.76 29.47
N SER A 222 -12.97 -32.06 28.50
CA SER A 222 -13.73 -32.72 27.43
C SER A 222 -13.54 -32.06 26.08
N TYR A 223 -13.41 -32.89 25.05
CA TYR A 223 -13.36 -32.44 23.67
C TYR A 223 -14.77 -32.12 23.17
N GLY A 224 -14.87 -31.11 22.31
CA GLY A 224 -16.15 -30.74 21.69
C GLY A 224 -16.62 -31.71 20.61
N SER A 225 -17.74 -31.34 19.98
CA SER A 225 -18.37 -32.09 18.91
C SER A 225 -17.49 -32.18 17.64
N ALA A 226 -17.36 -33.38 17.08
CA ALA A 226 -16.78 -33.60 15.76
C ALA A 226 -17.83 -33.61 14.63
N ALA A 227 -19.11 -33.39 14.96
CA ALA A 227 -20.20 -33.39 13.99
C ALA A 227 -20.11 -32.17 13.06
N LYS A 228 -20.61 -32.33 11.84
CA LYS A 228 -20.71 -31.22 10.89
C LYS A 228 -21.73 -30.20 11.39
N SER A 229 -21.36 -28.93 11.34
CA SER A 229 -22.24 -27.80 11.66
C SER A 229 -22.80 -27.14 10.40
N ALA A 230 -23.87 -26.38 10.55
CA ALA A 230 -24.58 -25.68 9.48
C ALA A 230 -24.56 -24.16 9.67
N LYS A 231 -24.85 -23.39 8.61
CA LYS A 231 -24.95 -21.92 8.70
C LYS A 231 -26.16 -21.43 9.50
N VAL A 232 -27.17 -22.27 9.68
CA VAL A 232 -28.41 -21.99 10.41
C VAL A 232 -28.77 -23.21 11.24
N GLY A 233 -29.31 -23.01 12.44
CA GLY A 233 -29.74 -24.08 13.33
C GLY A 233 -30.23 -23.55 14.67
N LYS A 234 -30.50 -24.45 15.62
CA LYS A 234 -31.07 -24.09 16.93
C LYS A 234 -30.03 -23.54 17.90
N VAL A 235 -28.87 -24.17 17.99
CA VAL A 235 -27.83 -23.85 18.99
C VAL A 235 -26.50 -23.55 18.30
N PRO A 236 -25.84 -22.41 18.61
CA PRO A 236 -24.50 -22.11 18.14
C PRO A 236 -23.46 -23.17 18.51
N VAL A 237 -22.53 -23.44 17.60
CA VAL A 237 -21.32 -24.24 17.83
C VAL A 237 -20.11 -23.32 17.79
N LEU A 238 -19.51 -23.10 18.96
CA LEU A 238 -18.31 -22.27 19.12
C LEU A 238 -17.10 -22.97 18.51
N ARG A 239 -16.33 -22.23 17.70
CA ARG A 239 -15.12 -22.71 17.00
C ARG A 239 -13.89 -21.90 17.42
N MET A 240 -12.71 -22.32 16.94
CA MET A 240 -11.43 -21.63 17.18
C MET A 240 -11.42 -20.12 16.80
N GLY A 241 -12.26 -19.72 15.84
CA GLY A 241 -12.43 -18.32 15.42
C GLY A 241 -13.26 -17.48 16.40
N ASN A 242 -14.08 -18.11 17.24
CA ASN A 242 -14.93 -17.44 18.22
C ASN A 242 -14.22 -17.13 19.55
N ILE A 243 -12.92 -17.45 19.66
CA ILE A 243 -12.12 -17.14 20.84
C ILE A 243 -11.14 -16.03 20.45
N GLN A 244 -11.32 -14.83 21.01
CA GLN A 244 -10.49 -13.66 20.70
C GLN A 244 -10.13 -12.94 21.99
N ASP A 245 -8.84 -12.74 22.24
CA ASP A 245 -8.34 -11.96 23.39
C ASP A 245 -9.05 -12.28 24.72
N GLY A 246 -9.19 -13.56 25.08
CA GLY A 246 -9.81 -13.96 26.35
C GLY A 246 -11.33 -13.92 26.39
N VAL A 247 -12.00 -13.46 25.32
CA VAL A 247 -13.45 -13.34 25.24
C VAL A 247 -14.04 -14.14 24.08
N LEU A 248 -15.33 -14.46 24.21
CA LEU A 248 -16.07 -15.11 23.14
C LEU A 248 -16.61 -14.07 22.16
N ASP A 249 -16.21 -14.22 20.89
CA ASP A 249 -16.77 -13.50 19.77
C ASP A 249 -17.95 -14.29 19.18
N TRP A 250 -19.11 -13.67 19.20
CA TRP A 250 -20.36 -14.23 18.71
C TRP A 250 -20.65 -13.88 17.24
N GLY A 251 -19.69 -13.33 16.50
CA GLY A 251 -19.70 -13.24 15.04
C GLY A 251 -19.46 -14.58 14.33
N ASP A 252 -19.72 -14.62 13.02
CA ASP A 252 -19.46 -15.76 12.11
C ASP A 252 -19.82 -17.16 12.69
N LEU A 253 -21.05 -17.30 13.15
CA LEU A 253 -21.51 -18.50 13.84
C LEU A 253 -21.89 -19.61 12.87
N VAL A 254 -21.75 -20.84 13.37
CA VAL A 254 -22.37 -22.03 12.81
C VAL A 254 -23.20 -22.70 13.91
N PHE A 255 -24.08 -23.60 13.52
CA PHE A 255 -25.14 -24.11 14.38
C PHE A 255 -25.31 -25.61 14.24
N THR A 256 -25.93 -26.20 15.24
CA THR A 256 -26.50 -27.56 15.20
C THR A 256 -27.97 -27.52 15.63
N SER A 257 -28.73 -28.50 15.19
CA SER A 257 -30.10 -28.77 15.64
C SER A 257 -30.26 -30.20 16.18
N ASP A 258 -29.16 -30.96 16.25
CA ASP A 258 -29.14 -32.32 16.78
C ASP A 258 -29.27 -32.29 18.30
N ALA A 259 -30.38 -32.82 18.81
CA ALA A 259 -30.68 -32.82 20.23
C ALA A 259 -29.68 -33.64 21.07
N VAL A 260 -29.08 -34.68 20.50
CA VAL A 260 -28.11 -35.54 21.20
C VAL A 260 -26.79 -34.79 21.37
N GLU A 261 -26.31 -34.15 20.31
CA GLU A 261 -25.09 -33.32 20.36
C GLU A 261 -25.28 -32.12 21.28
N ILE A 262 -26.45 -31.46 21.21
CA ILE A 262 -26.79 -30.34 22.09
C ILE A 262 -26.75 -30.76 23.56
N ALA A 263 -27.40 -31.87 23.91
CA ALA A 263 -27.44 -32.35 25.29
C ALA A 263 -26.05 -32.73 25.82
N LYS A 264 -25.21 -33.36 24.97
CA LYS A 264 -23.88 -33.85 25.36
C LYS A 264 -22.85 -32.73 25.54
N TYR A 265 -22.85 -31.74 24.64
CA TYR A 265 -21.79 -30.71 24.58
C TYR A 265 -22.26 -29.33 25.07
N ARG A 266 -23.40 -29.27 25.78
CA ARG A 266 -23.92 -28.02 26.34
C ARG A 266 -22.91 -27.38 27.27
N LEU A 267 -22.63 -26.10 27.04
CA LEU A 267 -21.80 -25.29 27.90
C LEU A 267 -22.59 -24.74 29.09
N SER A 268 -21.91 -24.62 30.22
CA SER A 268 -22.38 -24.02 31.46
C SER A 268 -21.52 -22.81 31.79
N ASP A 269 -22.11 -21.82 32.45
CA ASP A 269 -21.37 -20.64 32.92
C ASP A 269 -20.12 -21.06 33.72
N GLY A 270 -19.00 -20.39 33.46
CA GLY A 270 -17.69 -20.72 34.03
C GLY A 270 -16.91 -21.83 33.31
N ASP A 271 -17.47 -22.47 32.28
CA ASP A 271 -16.70 -23.39 31.44
C ASP A 271 -15.61 -22.59 30.66
N VAL A 272 -14.35 -23.01 30.77
CA VAL A 272 -13.22 -22.41 30.05
C VAL A 272 -13.00 -23.16 28.74
N LEU A 273 -13.06 -22.45 27.61
CA LEU A 273 -12.77 -23.00 26.31
C LEU A 273 -11.31 -22.74 25.94
N PHE A 274 -10.58 -23.80 25.59
CA PHE A 274 -9.20 -23.77 25.15
C PHE A 274 -9.08 -24.20 23.68
N ASN A 275 -8.45 -23.38 22.86
CA ASN A 275 -8.23 -23.64 21.45
C ASN A 275 -7.09 -24.63 21.22
N ARG A 276 -7.42 -25.91 21.05
CA ARG A 276 -6.41 -26.97 20.89
C ARG A 276 -5.85 -27.10 19.48
N THR A 277 -6.44 -26.49 18.46
CA THR A 277 -5.98 -26.65 17.07
C THR A 277 -6.01 -25.33 16.33
N ASN A 278 -4.85 -24.85 15.91
CA ASN A 278 -4.71 -23.62 15.13
C ASN A 278 -3.32 -23.51 14.49
N SER A 279 -2.94 -22.34 13.96
CA SER A 279 -1.54 -22.05 13.67
C SER A 279 -0.69 -22.06 14.96
N PRO A 280 0.64 -22.24 14.88
CA PRO A 280 1.54 -22.21 16.03
C PRO A 280 1.35 -21.00 16.95
N GLU A 281 1.08 -19.83 16.38
CA GLU A 281 0.97 -18.56 17.08
C GLU A 281 -0.40 -18.38 17.76
N LEU A 282 -1.41 -19.12 17.31
CA LEU A 282 -2.82 -18.96 17.69
C LEU A 282 -3.39 -20.16 18.46
N VAL A 283 -2.66 -21.28 18.54
CA VAL A 283 -3.03 -22.41 19.40
C VAL A 283 -2.95 -21.97 20.87
N GLY A 284 -3.85 -22.47 21.71
CA GLY A 284 -3.94 -22.16 23.14
C GLY A 284 -4.64 -20.86 23.51
N LYS A 285 -5.37 -20.22 22.57
CA LYS A 285 -6.30 -19.15 22.93
C LYS A 285 -7.36 -19.66 23.89
N THR A 286 -7.74 -18.85 24.86
CA THR A 286 -8.74 -19.17 25.87
C THR A 286 -9.86 -18.15 25.93
N ALA A 287 -11.04 -18.57 26.38
CA ALA A 287 -12.12 -17.68 26.81
C ALA A 287 -13.04 -18.39 27.80
N VAL A 288 -13.63 -17.64 28.72
CA VAL A 288 -14.63 -18.13 29.66
C VAL A 288 -16.02 -17.98 29.04
N PHE A 289 -16.82 -19.05 29.09
CA PHE A 289 -18.21 -19.01 28.69
C PHE A 289 -19.08 -18.42 29.81
N ARG A 290 -19.89 -17.41 29.47
CA ARG A 290 -20.68 -16.63 30.44
C ARG A 290 -22.18 -16.95 30.49
N GLY A 291 -22.60 -18.04 29.86
CA GLY A 291 -24.02 -18.44 29.85
C GLY A 291 -25.00 -17.46 29.20
N THR A 292 -24.53 -16.44 28.48
CA THR A 292 -25.40 -15.39 27.90
C THR A 292 -26.38 -15.91 26.85
N ARG A 293 -26.07 -17.06 26.26
CA ARG A 293 -26.95 -17.83 25.38
C ARG A 293 -26.49 -19.28 25.33
N ASP A 294 -27.41 -20.19 25.05
CA ASP A 294 -27.10 -21.60 24.84
C ASP A 294 -26.06 -21.76 23.73
N ALA A 295 -25.07 -22.62 23.96
CA ALA A 295 -24.06 -22.96 22.98
C ALA A 295 -23.46 -24.34 23.27
N ILE A 296 -22.94 -24.95 22.20
CA ILE A 296 -21.99 -26.06 22.29
C ILE A 296 -20.66 -25.64 21.66
N TYR A 297 -19.68 -26.53 21.63
CA TYR A 297 -18.32 -26.25 21.16
C TYR A 297 -17.81 -27.37 20.23
N ALA A 298 -16.98 -26.98 19.26
CA ALA A 298 -16.40 -27.90 18.27
C ALA A 298 -15.20 -28.67 18.83
N GLY A 299 -14.87 -29.81 18.21
CA GLY A 299 -13.79 -30.72 18.62
C GLY A 299 -12.37 -30.16 18.50
N TYR A 300 -12.22 -28.99 17.89
CA TYR A 300 -10.99 -28.18 17.89
C TYR A 300 -10.82 -27.36 19.18
N LEU A 301 -11.77 -27.45 20.11
CA LEU A 301 -11.73 -26.85 21.43
C LEU A 301 -11.72 -27.96 22.50
N ILE A 302 -11.06 -27.66 23.62
CA ILE A 302 -11.15 -28.42 24.87
C ILE A 302 -11.92 -27.54 25.86
N ARG A 303 -12.91 -28.11 26.52
CA ARG A 303 -13.55 -27.50 27.67
C ARG A 303 -12.79 -27.92 28.93
N VAL A 304 -12.49 -26.95 29.79
CA VAL A 304 -12.00 -27.16 31.15
C VAL A 304 -13.05 -26.66 32.11
N ARG A 305 -13.47 -27.51 33.05
CA ARG A 305 -14.30 -27.10 34.18
C ARG A 305 -13.42 -27.01 35.42
N CYS A 306 -13.38 -25.85 36.06
CA CYS A 306 -12.57 -25.63 37.24
C CYS A 306 -13.24 -26.24 38.48
N SER A 307 -12.45 -26.63 39.47
CA SER A 307 -12.93 -26.92 40.83
C SER A 307 -13.18 -25.63 41.61
N ASP A 308 -13.78 -25.72 42.79
CA ASP A 308 -14.06 -24.57 43.67
C ASP A 308 -12.80 -23.82 44.15
N ARG A 309 -11.61 -24.38 43.92
CA ARG A 309 -10.31 -23.78 44.26
C ARG A 309 -9.77 -22.85 43.17
N LEU A 310 -10.34 -22.88 41.96
CA LEU A 310 -9.82 -22.16 40.79
C LEU A 310 -10.93 -21.38 40.09
N LEU A 311 -10.75 -20.07 39.97
CA LEU A 311 -11.66 -19.25 39.18
C LEU A 311 -11.40 -19.43 37.67
N PRO A 312 -12.45 -19.62 36.86
CA PRO A 312 -12.34 -19.74 35.40
C PRO A 312 -11.58 -18.59 34.73
N ASP A 313 -11.82 -17.35 35.19
CA ASP A 313 -11.16 -16.16 34.67
C ASP A 313 -9.66 -16.14 34.96
N TYR A 314 -9.29 -16.50 36.19
CA TYR A 314 -7.90 -16.61 36.59
C TYR A 314 -7.18 -17.67 35.74
N LEU A 315 -7.79 -18.84 35.52
CA LEU A 315 -7.25 -19.85 34.60
C LEU A 315 -7.07 -19.29 33.19
N SER A 316 -8.07 -18.57 32.67
CA SER A 316 -7.98 -17.95 31.36
C SER A 316 -6.84 -16.93 31.26
N TYR A 317 -6.53 -16.22 32.35
CA TYR A 317 -5.39 -15.30 32.42
C TYR A 317 -4.06 -16.04 32.50
N CYS A 318 -3.95 -17.09 33.31
CA CYS A 318 -2.76 -17.94 33.39
C CYS A 318 -2.36 -18.48 32.02
N LEU A 319 -3.31 -19.08 31.28
CA LEU A 319 -3.09 -19.62 29.94
C LEU A 319 -2.85 -18.52 28.88
N GLY A 320 -3.43 -17.33 29.08
CA GLY A 320 -3.27 -16.17 28.19
C GLY A 320 -2.03 -15.31 28.46
N SER A 321 -1.36 -15.51 29.60
CA SER A 321 -0.15 -14.79 30.02
C SER A 321 1.06 -15.17 29.16
N PRO A 322 2.12 -14.35 29.13
CA PRO A 322 3.35 -14.71 28.41
C PRO A 322 3.88 -16.11 28.76
N ALA A 323 3.85 -16.49 30.04
CA ALA A 323 4.28 -17.82 30.50
C ALA A 323 3.36 -18.94 29.96
N GLY A 324 2.04 -18.74 30.00
CA GLY A 324 1.08 -19.71 29.45
C GLY A 324 1.18 -19.86 27.92
N ARG A 325 1.42 -18.75 27.21
CA ARG A 325 1.66 -18.74 25.76
C ARG A 325 2.98 -19.46 25.41
N GLU A 326 4.03 -19.24 26.18
CA GLU A 326 5.32 -19.92 26.01
C GLU A 326 5.19 -21.43 26.28
N TYR A 327 4.49 -21.81 27.33
CA TYR A 327 4.17 -23.22 27.59
C TYR A 327 3.47 -23.86 26.39
N CYS A 328 2.40 -23.22 25.88
CA CYS A 328 1.70 -23.69 24.69
C CYS A 328 2.64 -23.84 23.48
N TRP A 329 3.55 -22.89 23.29
CA TRP A 329 4.52 -22.91 22.21
C TRP A 329 5.47 -24.11 22.28
N GLN A 330 5.92 -24.46 23.48
CA GLN A 330 6.86 -25.55 23.75
C GLN A 330 6.18 -26.92 23.63
N VAL A 331 4.96 -27.06 24.14
CA VAL A 331 4.29 -28.36 24.21
C VAL A 331 3.47 -28.69 22.96
N LYS A 332 3.20 -27.74 22.08
CA LYS A 332 2.43 -28.00 20.85
C LYS A 332 3.10 -29.09 20.02
N SER A 333 2.28 -29.91 19.37
CA SER A 333 2.71 -30.82 18.31
C SER A 333 2.41 -30.20 16.97
N ASP A 334 3.43 -30.04 16.14
CA ASP A 334 3.32 -29.41 14.83
C ASP A 334 2.99 -30.44 13.74
N GLY A 335 2.02 -30.10 12.89
CA GLY A 335 1.69 -30.80 11.65
C GLY A 335 1.77 -29.84 10.46
N VAL A 336 1.35 -30.28 9.28
CA VAL A 336 1.31 -29.42 8.09
C VAL A 336 0.32 -28.28 8.34
N SER A 337 0.85 -27.05 8.42
CA SER A 337 0.13 -25.79 8.61
C SER A 337 -0.82 -25.70 9.82
N GLN A 338 -0.70 -26.61 10.80
CA GLN A 338 -1.47 -26.61 12.04
C GLN A 338 -0.66 -27.17 13.21
N SER A 339 -0.88 -26.64 14.40
CA SER A 339 -0.35 -27.12 15.67
C SER A 339 -1.48 -27.60 16.57
N ASN A 340 -1.19 -28.62 17.39
CA ASN A 340 -2.16 -29.23 18.31
C ASN A 340 -1.63 -29.32 19.74
N ILE A 341 -2.52 -29.10 20.72
CA ILE A 341 -2.27 -29.39 22.14
C ILE A 341 -3.40 -30.29 22.64
N ASN A 342 -3.09 -31.49 23.10
CA ASN A 342 -4.10 -32.40 23.63
C ASN A 342 -4.43 -32.10 25.10
N SER A 343 -5.48 -32.74 25.63
CA SER A 343 -5.93 -32.57 27.01
C SER A 343 -4.89 -32.94 28.04
N SER A 344 -4.09 -33.99 27.81
CA SER A 344 -3.02 -34.41 28.74
C SER A 344 -1.93 -33.35 28.86
N LYS A 345 -1.52 -32.75 27.74
CA LYS A 345 -0.58 -31.61 27.75
C LYS A 345 -1.20 -30.41 28.43
N LEU A 346 -2.46 -30.07 28.14
CA LEU A 346 -3.12 -28.96 28.83
C LEU A 346 -3.22 -29.19 30.34
N ALA A 347 -3.55 -30.41 30.78
CA ALA A 347 -3.65 -30.78 32.20
C ALA A 347 -2.31 -30.65 32.93
N ALA A 348 -1.19 -30.89 32.25
CA ALA A 348 0.16 -30.73 32.79
C ALA A 348 0.67 -29.27 32.84
N PHE A 349 -0.15 -28.28 32.46
CA PHE A 349 0.22 -26.87 32.59
C PHE A 349 0.35 -26.47 34.06
N THR A 350 1.48 -25.87 34.43
CA THR A 350 1.74 -25.42 35.80
C THR A 350 1.64 -23.91 35.96
N PHE A 351 1.11 -23.48 37.10
CA PHE A 351 0.96 -22.06 37.44
C PHE A 351 0.87 -21.85 38.96
N GLY A 352 1.10 -20.62 39.42
CA GLY A 352 0.91 -20.26 40.82
C GLY A 352 -0.58 -20.13 41.16
N LEU A 353 -1.02 -20.81 42.21
CA LEU A 353 -2.42 -20.77 42.66
C LEU A 353 -2.55 -19.99 43.98
N PRO A 354 -2.93 -18.70 43.95
CA PRO A 354 -3.29 -17.97 45.16
C PRO A 354 -4.62 -18.43 45.75
N SER A 355 -4.96 -17.91 46.94
CA SER A 355 -6.27 -18.14 47.55
C SER A 355 -7.41 -17.68 46.64
N VAL A 356 -8.61 -18.27 46.77
CA VAL A 356 -9.77 -17.87 45.96
C VAL A 356 -10.09 -16.38 46.14
N GLU A 357 -9.91 -15.84 47.34
CA GLU A 357 -10.10 -14.41 47.62
C GLU A 357 -9.11 -13.54 46.84
N GLU A 358 -7.83 -13.91 46.80
CA GLU A 358 -6.84 -13.19 46.01
C GLU A 358 -7.10 -13.35 44.50
N GLN A 359 -7.53 -14.53 44.04
CA GLN A 359 -7.96 -14.73 42.64
C GLN A 359 -9.09 -13.77 42.26
N GLN A 360 -10.07 -13.55 43.15
CA GLN A 360 -11.17 -12.60 42.91
C GLN A 360 -10.64 -11.17 42.78
N GLU A 361 -9.69 -10.76 43.61
CA GLU A 361 -9.09 -9.43 43.51
C GLU A 361 -8.24 -9.27 42.23
N ILE A 362 -7.49 -10.31 41.85
CA ILE A 362 -6.77 -10.34 40.57
C ILE A 362 -7.77 -10.14 39.43
N VAL A 363 -8.87 -10.90 39.42
CA VAL A 363 -9.90 -10.79 38.37
C VAL A 363 -10.47 -9.38 38.32
N ARG A 364 -10.84 -8.80 39.46
CA ARG A 364 -11.35 -7.43 39.54
C ARG A 364 -10.38 -6.41 38.92
N ARG A 365 -9.09 -6.46 39.29
CA ARG A 365 -8.06 -5.53 38.79
C ARG A 365 -7.77 -5.74 37.29
N VAL A 366 -7.71 -6.99 36.83
CA VAL A 366 -7.47 -7.30 35.41
C VAL A 366 -8.64 -6.81 34.56
N GLU A 367 -9.89 -7.08 34.96
CA GLU A 367 -11.08 -6.63 34.23
C GLU A 367 -11.12 -5.11 34.10
N GLU A 368 -10.80 -4.37 35.17
CA GLU A 368 -10.71 -2.90 35.16
C GLU A 368 -9.67 -2.40 34.13
N LEU A 369 -8.46 -2.96 34.16
CA LEU A 369 -7.38 -2.57 33.25
C LEU A 369 -7.67 -2.96 31.79
N LEU A 370 -8.27 -4.12 31.56
CA LEU A 370 -8.64 -4.57 30.21
C LEU A 370 -9.85 -3.79 29.66
N ALA A 371 -10.78 -3.34 30.51
CA ALA A 371 -11.85 -2.45 30.10
C ALA A 371 -11.31 -1.08 29.64
N LEU A 372 -10.29 -0.55 30.33
CA LEU A 372 -9.57 0.65 29.88
C LEU A 372 -8.90 0.42 28.52
N ASN A 373 -8.26 -0.75 28.32
CA ASN A 373 -7.64 -1.12 27.04
C ASN A 373 -8.67 -1.09 25.88
N VAL A 374 -9.84 -1.70 26.07
CA VAL A 374 -10.94 -1.67 25.08
C VAL A 374 -11.37 -0.24 24.77
N THR A 375 -11.53 0.59 25.80
CA THR A 375 -11.93 2.00 25.66
C THR A 375 -10.90 2.81 24.85
N LEU A 376 -9.61 2.63 25.14
CA LEU A 376 -8.52 3.28 24.40
C LEU A 376 -8.48 2.81 22.93
N GLY A 377 -8.69 1.51 22.68
CA GLY A 377 -8.81 0.97 21.33
C GLY A 377 -9.95 1.60 20.52
N ALA A 378 -11.12 1.77 21.15
CA ALA A 378 -12.26 2.43 20.50
C ALA A 378 -12.00 3.91 20.21
N LYS A 379 -11.38 4.65 21.15
CA LYS A 379 -10.97 6.05 20.94
C LYS A 379 -9.96 6.19 19.80
N SER A 380 -8.99 5.29 19.72
CA SER A 380 -7.99 5.27 18.64
C SER A 380 -8.63 5.04 17.27
N ARG A 381 -9.51 4.04 17.14
CA ARG A 381 -10.25 3.80 15.89
C ARG A 381 -11.09 5.01 15.45
N ARG A 382 -11.76 5.67 16.42
CA ARG A 382 -12.51 6.89 16.14
C ARG A 382 -11.62 8.04 15.66
N ALA A 383 -10.46 8.23 16.29
CA ALA A 383 -9.48 9.22 15.87
C ALA A 383 -8.96 8.94 14.46
N GLY A 384 -8.64 7.68 14.13
CA GLY A 384 -8.24 7.26 12.78
C GLY A 384 -9.27 7.64 11.73
N GLY A 385 -10.54 7.30 11.96
CA GLY A 385 -11.63 7.66 11.05
C GLY A 385 -11.92 9.17 10.96
N LEU A 386 -11.47 10.00 11.90
CA LEU A 386 -11.50 11.46 11.78
C LEU A 386 -10.34 11.97 10.93
N VAL A 387 -9.14 11.42 11.14
CA VAL A 387 -7.94 11.77 10.38
C VAL A 387 -8.10 11.45 8.89
N GLU A 388 -8.74 10.34 8.55
CA GLU A 388 -9.11 10.00 7.17
C GLU A 388 -10.04 11.05 6.53
N ARG A 389 -10.90 11.70 7.31
CA ARG A 389 -11.82 12.75 6.84
C ARG A 389 -11.20 14.14 6.79
N LEU A 390 -10.11 14.39 7.54
CA LEU A 390 -9.45 15.69 7.57
C LEU A 390 -8.78 16.03 6.24
N THR A 391 -8.10 15.07 5.59
CA THR A 391 -7.38 15.32 4.33
C THR A 391 -8.31 15.88 3.25
N PRO A 392 -9.44 15.23 2.88
CA PRO A 392 -10.34 15.80 1.88
C PRO A 392 -10.96 17.14 2.31
N SER A 393 -11.26 17.33 3.60
CA SER A 393 -11.87 18.57 4.09
C SER A 393 -10.91 19.75 4.02
N VAL A 394 -9.63 19.57 4.39
CA VAL A 394 -8.61 20.62 4.32
C VAL A 394 -8.36 21.02 2.87
N LEU A 395 -8.24 20.05 1.99
CA LEU A 395 -8.01 20.30 0.57
C LEU A 395 -9.21 20.99 -0.10
N THR A 396 -10.44 20.59 0.26
CA THR A 396 -11.65 21.27 -0.24
C THR A 396 -11.68 22.75 0.16
N LYS A 397 -11.29 23.08 1.40
CA LYS A 397 -11.20 24.48 1.85
C LYS A 397 -10.10 25.26 1.13
N ALA A 398 -8.97 24.61 0.85
CA ALA A 398 -7.84 25.21 0.14
C ALA A 398 -8.25 25.76 -1.22
N PHE A 399 -8.93 24.94 -2.02
CA PHE A 399 -9.29 25.30 -3.39
C PHE A 399 -10.64 25.99 -3.52
N ARG A 400 -11.22 26.41 -2.39
CA ARG A 400 -12.34 27.37 -2.30
C ARG A 400 -11.90 28.74 -1.76
N GLY A 401 -10.60 28.96 -1.55
CA GLY A 401 -10.10 30.20 -0.95
C GLY A 401 -10.50 30.37 0.53
N GLU A 402 -10.86 29.28 1.21
CA GLU A 402 -11.30 29.29 2.62
C GLU A 402 -10.19 28.87 3.59
N LEU A 403 -9.04 28.42 3.09
CA LEU A 403 -7.93 27.92 3.92
C LEU A 403 -7.03 29.04 4.46
N VAL A 404 -6.81 30.07 3.66
CA VAL A 404 -5.98 31.23 4.02
C VAL A 404 -6.77 32.52 3.79
N PRO A 405 -6.54 33.58 4.58
CA PRO A 405 -7.13 34.88 4.30
C PRO A 405 -6.70 35.41 2.93
N GLN A 406 -7.62 36.05 2.22
CA GLN A 406 -7.32 36.80 1.00
C GLN A 406 -6.64 38.12 1.34
N ASP A 407 -5.69 38.53 0.50
CA ASP A 407 -5.03 39.83 0.59
C ASP A 407 -5.49 40.71 -0.58
N PRO A 408 -6.19 41.84 -0.34
CA PRO A 408 -6.64 42.74 -1.39
C PRO A 408 -5.49 43.35 -2.23
N ASN A 409 -4.24 43.27 -1.77
CA ASN A 409 -3.08 43.78 -2.50
C ASN A 409 -2.43 42.75 -3.42
N ASP A 410 -2.89 41.49 -3.40
CA ASP A 410 -2.36 40.47 -4.30
C ASP A 410 -2.79 40.77 -5.75
N GLU A 411 -1.84 40.73 -6.69
CA GLU A 411 -2.13 40.88 -8.12
C GLU A 411 -3.11 39.77 -8.57
N PRO A 412 -4.29 40.11 -9.13
CA PRO A 412 -5.28 39.13 -9.52
C PRO A 412 -4.72 38.09 -10.50
N ALA A 413 -5.16 36.85 -10.36
CA ALA A 413 -4.70 35.77 -11.23
C ALA A 413 -5.00 36.01 -12.72
N SER A 414 -6.09 36.74 -13.02
CA SER A 414 -6.43 37.15 -14.39
C SER A 414 -5.39 38.07 -15.02
N GLU A 415 -4.78 38.97 -14.24
CA GLU A 415 -3.72 39.88 -14.69
C GLU A 415 -2.40 39.13 -14.91
N LEU A 416 -2.03 38.23 -13.99
CA LEU A 416 -0.87 37.33 -14.15
C LEU A 416 -0.93 36.54 -15.47
N MET A 417 -2.11 35.98 -15.78
CA MET A 417 -2.33 35.22 -17.01
C MET A 417 -2.30 36.10 -18.27
N ALA A 418 -2.84 37.32 -18.22
CA ALA A 418 -2.77 38.27 -19.32
C ALA A 418 -1.32 38.71 -19.62
N ASN A 419 -0.55 38.97 -18.57
CA ASN A 419 0.87 39.31 -18.66
C ASN A 419 1.68 38.17 -19.28
N LEU A 420 1.39 36.91 -18.91
CA LEU A 420 2.03 35.74 -19.50
C LEU A 420 1.73 35.62 -21.00
N LYS A 421 0.46 35.71 -21.40
CA LYS A 421 0.06 35.65 -22.82
C LYS A 421 0.76 36.73 -23.65
N THR A 422 0.86 37.94 -23.11
CA THR A 422 1.55 39.06 -23.77
C THR A 422 3.05 38.78 -23.92
N LYS A 423 3.71 38.25 -22.88
CA LYS A 423 5.13 37.86 -22.95
C LYS A 423 5.37 36.73 -23.94
N GLN A 424 4.51 35.73 -23.99
CA GLN A 424 4.62 34.61 -24.93
C GLN A 424 4.37 35.05 -26.38
N PHE A 425 3.39 35.93 -26.62
CA PHE A 425 3.14 36.53 -27.92
C PHE A 425 4.36 37.32 -28.41
N ASN A 426 4.95 38.14 -27.54
CA ASN A 426 6.15 38.92 -27.87
C ASN A 426 7.39 38.03 -28.08
N ALA A 427 7.55 36.95 -27.31
CA ALA A 427 8.65 36.01 -27.47
C ALA A 427 8.54 35.15 -28.74
N ALA A 428 7.33 34.85 -29.20
CA ALA A 428 7.09 34.16 -30.48
C ALA A 428 7.36 35.07 -31.70
N ALA A 429 7.41 36.39 -31.51
CA ALA A 429 7.78 37.37 -32.53
C ALA A 429 9.31 37.60 -32.65
N GLU A 430 10.12 37.14 -31.69
CA GLU A 430 11.59 37.09 -31.81
C GLU A 430 12.04 35.81 -32.55
N PRO A 431 13.08 35.86 -33.41
CA PRO A 431 13.63 34.66 -34.04
C PRO A 431 14.14 33.68 -32.96
N PRO A 432 13.93 32.36 -33.13
CA PRO A 432 14.20 31.39 -32.08
C PRO A 432 15.68 31.44 -31.66
N ARG A 433 15.92 31.70 -30.36
CA ARG A 433 17.26 31.61 -29.78
C ARG A 433 17.72 30.15 -29.86
N ARG A 434 18.92 29.94 -30.43
CA ARG A 434 19.55 28.62 -30.56
C ARG A 434 19.60 27.92 -29.20
N ARG A 435 18.94 26.76 -29.10
CA ARG A 435 19.01 25.89 -27.92
C ARG A 435 20.48 25.48 -27.66
N PRO A 436 20.93 25.40 -26.40
CA PRO A 436 22.22 24.80 -26.07
C PRO A 436 22.26 23.35 -26.55
N LYS A 437 23.39 22.95 -27.15
CA LYS A 437 23.64 21.55 -27.56
C LYS A 437 23.59 20.64 -26.34
N ILE A 438 22.69 19.65 -26.36
CA ILE A 438 22.81 18.44 -25.56
C ILE A 438 24.08 17.71 -26.05
N PRO A 439 25.02 17.31 -25.18
CA PRO A 439 26.14 16.47 -25.59
C PRO A 439 25.62 15.08 -25.95
N GLY A 440 25.85 14.64 -27.19
CA GLY A 440 25.82 13.23 -27.56
C GLY A 440 24.46 12.62 -27.91
N LYS A 441 23.76 13.16 -28.92
CA LYS A 441 22.93 12.33 -29.81
C LYS A 441 23.66 12.24 -31.15
N ALA A 442 24.05 11.04 -31.55
CA ALA A 442 24.54 10.81 -32.90
C ALA A 442 23.48 11.32 -33.90
N PRO A 443 23.87 12.06 -34.95
CA PRO A 443 22.92 12.69 -35.85
C PRO A 443 22.14 11.62 -36.61
N THR A 444 20.80 11.67 -36.55
CA THR A 444 19.93 11.04 -37.55
C THR A 444 20.24 11.67 -38.91
N MET A 445 20.74 10.86 -39.86
CA MET A 445 21.10 11.28 -41.20
C MET A 445 19.95 11.16 -42.22
N SER A 446 20.15 11.87 -43.32
CA SER A 446 19.23 12.32 -44.37
C SER A 446 18.81 11.27 -45.41
N ASN A 447 17.86 11.64 -46.28
CA ASN A 447 17.46 10.91 -47.50
C ASN A 447 18.60 10.37 -48.41
N ASN A 448 19.84 10.86 -48.27
CA ASN A 448 21.00 10.39 -49.04
C ASN A 448 21.40 8.91 -48.77
N ASP A 449 20.96 8.29 -47.67
CA ASP A 449 21.38 6.92 -47.31
C ASP A 449 20.60 5.83 -48.05
N LYS A 450 19.35 6.10 -48.47
CA LYS A 450 18.52 5.12 -49.20
C LYS A 450 19.04 4.84 -50.60
N ASP A 451 19.40 5.90 -51.33
CA ASP A 451 19.93 5.77 -52.70
C ASP A 451 21.30 5.11 -52.71
N ALA A 452 22.14 5.37 -51.70
CA ALA A 452 23.42 4.69 -51.51
C ALA A 452 23.25 3.18 -51.28
N ILE A 453 22.25 2.77 -50.48
CA ILE A 453 21.94 1.35 -50.23
C ILE A 453 21.37 0.70 -51.48
N LYS A 454 20.46 1.35 -52.21
CA LYS A 454 19.95 0.83 -53.49
C LYS A 454 21.09 0.64 -54.51
N ALA A 455 22.03 1.58 -54.60
CA ALA A 455 23.21 1.46 -55.45
C ALA A 455 24.16 0.34 -54.99
N ALA A 456 24.34 0.15 -53.68
CA ALA A 456 25.15 -0.93 -53.13
C ALA A 456 24.52 -2.31 -53.38
N ILE A 457 23.19 -2.41 -53.25
CA ILE A 457 22.42 -3.61 -53.59
C ILE A 457 22.67 -3.99 -55.05
N LEU A 458 22.64 -3.05 -55.99
CA LEU A 458 22.89 -3.31 -57.42
C LEU A 458 24.31 -3.81 -57.74
N LYS A 459 25.30 -3.46 -56.91
CA LYS A 459 26.71 -3.89 -57.07
C LYS A 459 26.97 -5.33 -56.60
N LEU A 460 26.05 -5.94 -55.84
CA LEU A 460 26.18 -7.33 -55.42
C LEU A 460 26.07 -8.27 -56.63
N LYS A 461 26.97 -9.25 -56.71
CA LYS A 461 27.05 -10.18 -57.85
C LYS A 461 25.87 -11.14 -57.94
N ASN A 462 25.23 -11.44 -56.81
CA ASN A 462 24.15 -12.41 -56.71
C ASN A 462 22.83 -11.71 -56.40
N ASP A 463 21.73 -12.22 -56.96
CA ASP A 463 20.38 -11.74 -56.66
C ASP A 463 19.91 -12.16 -55.26
N ARG A 464 20.59 -13.12 -54.62
CA ARG A 464 20.40 -13.50 -53.21
C ARG A 464 21.65 -13.18 -52.40
N PHE A 465 21.46 -12.49 -51.28
CA PHE A 465 22.55 -12.07 -50.41
C PHE A 465 22.09 -11.92 -48.95
N SER A 466 23.04 -12.02 -48.03
CA SER A 466 22.85 -11.82 -46.59
C SER A 466 23.02 -10.35 -46.19
N PHE A 467 22.58 -10.02 -44.97
CA PHE A 467 22.79 -8.68 -44.42
C PHE A 467 24.29 -8.34 -44.31
N ASP A 468 25.13 -9.31 -43.96
CA ASP A 468 26.57 -9.12 -43.82
C ASP A 468 27.26 -8.87 -45.17
N GLU A 469 26.80 -9.51 -46.25
CA GLU A 469 27.29 -9.25 -47.60
C GLU A 469 26.93 -7.84 -48.09
N LEU A 470 25.74 -7.34 -47.74
CA LEU A 470 25.35 -5.95 -48.03
C LEU A 470 26.19 -4.97 -47.20
N ARG A 471 26.41 -5.28 -45.92
CA ARG A 471 27.26 -4.48 -45.02
C ARG A 471 28.70 -4.36 -45.51
N ALA A 472 29.24 -5.41 -46.14
CA ALA A 472 30.57 -5.35 -46.75
C ALA A 472 30.68 -4.34 -47.91
N GLN A 473 29.56 -3.91 -48.49
CA GLN A 473 29.52 -2.94 -49.61
C GLN A 473 29.24 -1.49 -49.16
N VAL A 474 28.84 -1.27 -47.91
CA VAL A 474 28.43 0.05 -47.40
C VAL A 474 29.21 0.40 -46.14
N SER A 475 29.87 1.56 -46.13
CA SER A 475 30.55 2.07 -44.94
C SER A 475 29.55 2.76 -44.00
N ALA A 476 28.81 1.96 -43.22
CA ALA A 476 27.85 2.43 -42.21
C ALA A 476 27.88 1.53 -40.96
N ASP A 477 27.51 2.07 -39.80
CA ASP A 477 27.34 1.26 -38.59
C ASP A 477 26.11 0.36 -38.69
N TYR A 478 26.06 -0.70 -37.87
CA TYR A 478 25.07 -1.77 -38.00
C TYR A 478 23.63 -1.28 -37.82
N GLU A 479 23.37 -0.38 -36.87
CA GLU A 479 22.00 0.09 -36.60
C GLU A 479 21.53 1.07 -37.67
N SER A 480 22.41 1.95 -38.17
CA SER A 480 22.10 2.85 -39.28
C SER A 480 21.82 2.09 -40.58
N LEU A 481 22.63 1.08 -40.91
CA LEU A 481 22.40 0.23 -42.08
C LEU A 481 21.11 -0.57 -41.95
N LYS A 482 20.82 -1.09 -40.76
CA LYS A 482 19.61 -1.88 -40.49
C LYS A 482 18.36 -1.03 -40.65
N ALA A 483 18.32 0.16 -40.04
CA ALA A 483 17.20 1.09 -40.17
C ALA A 483 16.96 1.47 -41.64
N ALA A 484 18.02 1.78 -42.38
CA ALA A 484 17.90 2.17 -43.77
C ALA A 484 17.51 1.00 -44.71
N VAL A 485 17.85 -0.24 -44.38
CA VAL A 485 17.35 -1.45 -45.09
C VAL A 485 15.87 -1.70 -44.79
N PHE A 486 15.41 -1.48 -43.55
CA PHE A 486 13.98 -1.54 -43.22
C PHE A 486 13.18 -0.51 -44.01
N ASP A 487 13.69 0.72 -44.09
CA ASP A 487 13.08 1.78 -44.89
C ASP A 487 12.97 1.42 -46.39
N VAL A 488 13.94 0.72 -46.98
CA VAL A 488 13.89 0.26 -48.38
C VAL A 488 12.91 -0.90 -48.57
N LEU A 489 12.74 -1.76 -47.56
CA LEU A 489 11.76 -2.85 -47.58
C LEU A 489 10.31 -2.36 -47.49
N GLU A 490 10.08 -1.24 -46.80
CA GLU A 490 8.76 -0.62 -46.61
C GLU A 490 8.33 0.28 -47.78
N GLU A 491 9.17 0.45 -48.80
CA GLU A 491 8.79 1.22 -49.99
C GLU A 491 7.65 0.54 -50.77
N PRO A 492 6.75 1.33 -51.41
CA PRO A 492 5.63 0.78 -52.19
C PRO A 492 6.08 -0.17 -53.32
N SER A 493 7.29 0.04 -53.86
CA SER A 493 7.94 -0.82 -54.87
C SER A 493 9.37 -1.12 -54.42
N PRO A 494 9.58 -2.07 -53.49
CA PRO A 494 10.88 -2.29 -52.89
C PRO A 494 11.80 -3.05 -53.85
N VAL A 495 13.04 -2.58 -54.02
CA VAL A 495 14.05 -3.21 -54.89
C VAL A 495 14.61 -4.52 -54.32
N VAL A 496 14.25 -4.87 -53.08
CA VAL A 496 14.64 -6.09 -52.37
C VAL A 496 13.49 -6.60 -51.54
N ARG A 497 13.45 -7.93 -51.32
CA ARG A 497 12.53 -8.56 -50.37
C ARG A 497 13.29 -9.47 -49.42
N GLN A 498 12.83 -9.54 -48.18
CA GLN A 498 13.37 -10.47 -47.19
C GLN A 498 12.68 -11.84 -47.34
N VAL A 499 13.47 -12.90 -47.44
CA VAL A 499 12.98 -14.29 -47.51
C VAL A 499 13.80 -15.18 -46.58
N PHE A 500 13.14 -16.16 -45.99
CA PHE A 500 13.82 -17.18 -45.21
C PHE A 500 14.40 -18.26 -46.15
N ASP A 501 15.73 -18.41 -46.17
CA ASP A 501 16.38 -19.46 -46.94
C ASP A 501 16.42 -20.76 -46.12
N LYS A 502 15.67 -21.78 -46.59
CA LYS A 502 15.57 -23.08 -45.91
C LYS A 502 16.88 -23.87 -45.88
N LYS A 503 17.78 -23.64 -46.86
CA LYS A 503 19.06 -24.35 -46.97
C LYS A 503 20.12 -23.71 -46.05
N ALA A 504 20.12 -22.39 -45.95
CA ALA A 504 21.02 -21.65 -45.05
C ALA A 504 20.47 -21.50 -43.61
N LYS A 505 19.18 -21.80 -43.39
CA LYS A 505 18.45 -21.59 -42.12
C LYS A 505 18.58 -20.15 -41.58
N ALA A 506 18.61 -19.17 -42.48
CA ALA A 506 18.80 -17.76 -42.13
C ALA A 506 17.94 -16.86 -43.04
N MET A 507 17.66 -15.64 -42.56
CA MET A 507 17.01 -14.61 -43.39
C MET A 507 17.99 -14.07 -44.42
N GLN A 508 17.57 -14.04 -45.68
CA GLN A 508 18.30 -13.46 -46.80
C GLN A 508 17.46 -12.41 -47.52
N PHE A 509 18.14 -11.55 -48.27
CA PHE A 509 17.52 -10.58 -49.16
C PHE A 509 17.60 -11.10 -50.59
N VAL A 510 16.48 -10.98 -51.32
CA VAL A 510 16.41 -11.24 -52.76
C VAL A 510 16.20 -9.92 -53.46
N ARG A 511 17.05 -9.60 -54.44
CA ARG A 511 16.84 -8.47 -55.34
C ARG A 511 15.58 -8.74 -56.17
N VAL A 512 14.66 -7.78 -56.15
CA VAL A 512 13.50 -7.78 -57.02
C VAL A 512 13.85 -6.79 -58.12
N GLY A 513 13.96 -7.27 -59.36
CA GLY A 513 14.18 -6.39 -60.51
C GLY A 513 13.08 -5.31 -60.59
N PRO A 514 13.34 -4.19 -61.29
CA PRO A 514 12.31 -3.19 -61.52
C PRO A 514 11.04 -3.78 -62.15
#